data_AF-A0A1Y3E3K7-F1
#
_entry.id   AF-A0A1Y3E3K7-F1
#
_cell.length_a   1.000
_cell.length_b   1.000
_cell.length_c   1.000
_cell.angle_alpha   90.00
_cell.angle_beta   90.00
_cell.angle_gamma   90.00
#
_symmetry.space_group_name_H-M   'P 1'
#
loop_
_entity.id
_entity.type
_entity.pdbx_description
1 polymer ?
#
loop_
_entity_poly.entity_id
_entity_poly.type
_entity_poly.pdbx_seq_one_letter_code
_entity_poly.pdbx_strand_id
1 'polypeptide(L)'
;MDVYYNQHYYYCWGFLSQMRSWLTWVIVFSLLNFKVSLSIKPACRNAMVSEYCLYDEECAGLHTTCLGNTCTCPPDHEHYSIDGKMKVCRPAPALINATCQTRCKPPLVCSNNHCICWNAKRVGNSCTVDCPHGQTLIGQECKLAQQLWGSCEVDSDCAAAFTECKNRRCTCVPGTVARGSNCVATCSDGSQPIRTCKRILQGLSDITENVEKMDTCPAGYYCATYGKPSIGHCCPLRCPFGEADTTKSCNKGSPLGSRCPELTTHFCHNFESGGYSAKLCCPRPCRNPTPYWMNNRCYPVAHWGDACVNDEQCEGGRRMSCLQNRCHCNADFDQVNTTYPTCVRRCPTLSIEIAEQCYKKVKLAHQCFVDFQCPRNAQCREGRCECNCHFKPSMKACVNPDDPLNIDGFLKGFQNIFIG
;
A
#
# COMPACT_ATOMS: atom_id res chain seq x y z
N MET A 1 -8.34 -3.37 94.77
CA MET A 1 -8.97 -4.70 94.79
C MET A 1 -8.59 -5.40 93.50
N ASP A 2 -7.64 -6.34 93.63
CA ASP A 2 -7.45 -7.62 92.92
C ASP A 2 -7.43 -7.58 91.37
N VAL A 3 -6.29 -7.59 90.66
CA VAL A 3 -5.15 -8.53 90.53
C VAL A 3 -5.46 -9.85 89.76
N TYR A 4 -4.59 -10.14 88.76
CA TYR A 4 -4.10 -11.44 88.24
C TYR A 4 -4.66 -12.07 86.93
N TYR A 5 -3.86 -12.06 85.85
CA TYR A 5 -3.15 -13.22 85.22
C TYR A 5 -2.61 -12.83 83.81
N ASN A 6 -1.30 -12.60 83.65
CA ASN A 6 -0.26 -13.53 83.14
C ASN A 6 -0.10 -13.62 81.60
N GLN A 7 0.82 -12.81 81.07
CA GLN A 7 2.13 -13.23 80.53
C GLN A 7 2.23 -14.70 80.03
N HIS A 8 2.17 -14.96 78.71
CA HIS A 8 2.81 -16.14 78.04
C HIS A 8 2.51 -16.24 76.51
N TYR A 9 2.75 -15.24 75.65
CA TYR A 9 2.70 -15.48 74.17
C TYR A 9 3.66 -14.62 73.32
N TYR A 10 4.78 -14.15 73.89
CA TYR A 10 5.74 -13.27 73.21
C TYR A 10 6.82 -13.96 72.35
N TYR A 11 6.69 -15.25 72.01
CA TYR A 11 7.73 -16.01 71.28
C TYR A 11 7.33 -16.61 69.93
N CYS A 12 6.22 -16.19 69.31
CA CYS A 12 5.84 -16.68 67.97
C CYS A 12 5.67 -15.60 66.88
N TRP A 13 5.83 -14.31 67.21
CA TRP A 13 5.64 -13.23 66.24
C TRP A 13 6.92 -12.69 65.59
N GLY A 14 8.10 -13.08 66.09
CA GLY A 14 9.39 -12.63 65.54
C GLY A 14 9.89 -13.43 64.33
N PHE A 15 9.44 -14.66 64.13
CA PHE A 15 9.93 -15.54 63.05
C PHE A 15 9.17 -15.36 61.72
N LEU A 16 7.94 -14.84 61.76
CA LEU A 16 7.10 -14.63 60.58
C LEU A 16 7.38 -13.30 59.83
N SER A 17 8.00 -12.30 60.47
CA SER A 17 8.33 -11.04 59.78
C SER A 17 9.66 -11.09 59.03
N GLN A 18 10.63 -11.91 59.47
CA GLN A 18 11.92 -12.06 58.76
C GLN A 18 11.80 -12.89 57.47
N MET A 19 10.91 -13.89 57.41
CA MET A 19 10.70 -14.67 56.18
C MET A 19 10.00 -13.86 55.07
N ARG A 20 9.14 -12.89 55.41
CA ARG A 20 8.50 -12.01 54.41
C ARG A 20 9.48 -11.03 53.77
N SER A 21 10.49 -10.58 54.51
CA SER A 21 11.52 -9.67 53.99
C SER A 21 12.49 -10.39 53.03
N TRP A 22 12.88 -11.63 53.35
CA TRP A 22 13.74 -12.41 52.47
C TRP A 22 13.03 -12.86 51.18
N LEU A 23 11.76 -13.28 51.25
CA LEU A 23 10.99 -13.64 50.05
C LEU A 23 10.74 -12.44 49.14
N THR A 24 10.50 -11.24 49.69
CA THR A 24 10.34 -10.03 48.86
C THR A 24 11.64 -9.60 48.19
N TRP A 25 12.78 -9.72 48.87
CA TRP A 25 14.08 -9.43 48.25
C TRP A 25 14.47 -10.44 47.16
N VAL A 26 14.20 -11.73 47.34
CA VAL A 26 14.47 -12.77 46.32
C VAL A 26 13.57 -12.60 45.09
N ILE A 27 12.31 -12.21 45.27
CA ILE A 27 11.38 -11.94 44.16
C ILE A 27 11.78 -10.66 43.41
N VAL A 28 12.18 -9.59 44.11
CA VAL A 28 12.64 -8.34 43.48
C VAL A 28 13.98 -8.53 42.75
N PHE A 29 14.92 -9.31 43.30
CA PHE A 29 16.17 -9.64 42.61
C PHE A 29 15.97 -10.58 41.41
N SER A 30 14.98 -11.48 41.47
CA SER A 30 14.62 -12.34 40.31
C SER A 30 13.90 -11.55 39.21
N LEU A 31 13.12 -10.52 39.56
CA LEU A 31 12.44 -9.65 38.59
C LEU A 31 13.38 -8.60 37.96
N LEU A 32 14.46 -8.19 38.66
CA LEU A 32 15.45 -7.24 38.12
C LEU A 32 16.51 -7.89 37.19
N ASN A 33 16.65 -9.21 37.19
CA ASN A 33 17.63 -9.93 36.36
C ASN A 33 17.04 -10.62 35.13
N PHE A 34 15.72 -10.56 34.91
CA PHE A 34 15.11 -11.01 33.67
C PHE A 34 15.15 -9.89 32.61
N LYS A 35 16.34 -9.61 32.08
CA LYS A 35 16.44 -9.02 30.74
C LYS A 35 16.07 -10.10 29.73
N VAL A 36 14.78 -10.22 29.44
CA VAL A 36 14.31 -10.87 28.21
C VAL A 36 14.70 -9.96 27.05
N SER A 37 15.96 -10.07 26.61
CA SER A 37 16.32 -9.65 25.25
C SER A 37 15.82 -10.73 24.30
N LEU A 38 14.52 -10.70 24.01
CA LEU A 38 14.01 -11.31 22.80
C LEU A 38 14.39 -10.37 21.63
N SER A 39 15.67 -10.36 21.26
CA SER A 39 16.08 -9.85 19.95
C SER A 39 15.78 -10.93 18.92
N ILE A 40 14.50 -11.20 18.71
CA ILE A 40 14.06 -11.73 17.43
C ILE A 40 14.12 -10.52 16.52
N LYS A 41 15.29 -10.31 15.91
CA LYS A 41 15.35 -9.60 14.63
C LYS A 41 14.35 -10.33 13.74
N PRO A 42 13.31 -9.68 13.18
CA PRO A 42 12.44 -10.38 12.26
C PRO A 42 13.27 -10.77 11.03
N ALA A 43 13.66 -12.05 10.98
CA ALA A 43 13.75 -12.76 9.73
C ALA A 43 12.31 -13.03 9.31
N CYS A 44 11.75 -12.15 8.47
CA CYS A 44 10.65 -12.41 7.54
C CYS A 44 9.66 -13.55 7.93
N ARG A 45 8.55 -13.31 8.66
CA ARG A 45 7.40 -14.25 8.73
C ARG A 45 6.06 -13.62 9.19
N ASN A 46 4.98 -13.88 8.44
CA ASN A 46 3.58 -13.43 8.67
C ASN A 46 2.65 -14.64 9.05
N ALA A 47 1.46 -14.43 9.65
CA ALA A 47 0.54 -15.48 10.17
C ALA A 47 -0.42 -16.06 9.10
N MET A 48 -0.71 -17.36 9.06
CA MET A 48 -1.44 -18.02 7.95
C MET A 48 -2.98 -18.08 8.12
N VAL A 49 -3.70 -18.47 7.05
CA VAL A 49 -5.16 -18.71 7.09
C VAL A 49 -5.52 -19.79 8.10
N SER A 50 -6.57 -19.55 8.89
CA SER A 50 -6.98 -20.34 10.07
C SER A 50 -6.06 -20.20 11.30
N GLU A 51 -5.07 -19.29 11.27
CA GLU A 51 -4.30 -18.93 12.46
C GLU A 51 -4.89 -17.70 13.15
N TYR A 52 -4.46 -17.51 14.40
CA TYR A 52 -4.88 -16.39 15.22
C TYR A 52 -4.35 -15.06 14.68
N CYS A 53 -5.19 -14.03 14.72
CA CYS A 53 -4.82 -12.67 14.35
C CYS A 53 -5.50 -11.67 15.30
N LEU A 54 -4.88 -10.51 15.47
CA LEU A 54 -5.46 -9.33 16.10
C LEU A 54 -5.87 -8.28 15.07
N TYR A 55 -5.13 -8.19 13.97
CA TYR A 55 -5.32 -7.20 12.91
C TYR A 55 -5.15 -7.84 11.53
N ASP A 56 -5.75 -7.24 10.49
CA ASP A 56 -5.69 -7.74 9.11
C ASP A 56 -4.24 -7.80 8.57
N GLU A 57 -3.37 -6.89 9.01
CA GLU A 57 -1.96 -6.78 8.57
C GLU A 57 -1.08 -7.96 9.05
N GLU A 58 -1.56 -8.73 10.04
CA GLU A 58 -0.86 -9.91 10.56
C GLU A 58 -1.09 -11.15 9.66
N CYS A 59 -2.17 -11.14 8.87
CA CYS A 59 -2.54 -12.25 7.99
C CYS A 59 -1.70 -12.26 6.71
N ALA A 60 -0.98 -13.35 6.50
CA ALA A 60 -0.23 -13.69 5.30
C ALA A 60 -1.17 -14.13 4.17
N GLY A 61 -0.88 -13.65 2.96
CA GLY A 61 -1.56 -14.06 1.74
C GLY A 61 -2.62 -13.06 1.27
N LEU A 62 -2.92 -13.10 -0.03
CA LEU A 62 -3.91 -12.24 -0.66
C LEU A 62 -5.32 -12.51 -0.13
N HIS A 63 -6.11 -11.44 0.03
CA HIS A 63 -7.55 -11.51 0.33
C HIS A 63 -7.89 -12.25 1.64
N THR A 64 -7.04 -12.11 2.66
CA THR A 64 -7.27 -12.60 4.02
C THR A 64 -7.76 -11.46 4.91
N THR A 65 -8.73 -11.74 5.77
CA THR A 65 -9.26 -10.77 6.74
C THR A 65 -9.34 -11.40 8.11
N CYS A 66 -9.00 -10.65 9.15
CA CYS A 66 -9.12 -11.07 10.53
C CYS A 66 -10.59 -10.95 10.96
N LEU A 67 -11.30 -12.09 11.01
CA LEU A 67 -12.69 -12.15 11.45
C LEU A 67 -12.81 -13.09 12.64
N GLY A 68 -13.26 -12.57 13.78
CA GLY A 68 -13.37 -13.37 15.01
C GLY A 68 -12.01 -13.91 15.47
N ASN A 69 -10.98 -13.06 15.43
CA ASN A 69 -9.58 -13.36 15.82
C ASN A 69 -8.93 -14.50 15.03
N THR A 70 -9.44 -14.79 13.83
CA THR A 70 -8.91 -15.83 12.95
C THR A 70 -8.75 -15.26 11.54
N CYS A 71 -7.62 -15.51 10.88
CA CYS A 71 -7.44 -15.15 9.47
C CYS A 71 -8.38 -16.00 8.60
N THR A 72 -9.36 -15.37 7.95
CA THR A 72 -10.41 -16.04 7.15
C THR A 72 -10.53 -15.49 5.74
N CYS A 73 -11.26 -16.21 4.87
CA CYS A 73 -11.50 -15.82 3.49
C CYS A 73 -12.89 -15.18 3.30
N PRO A 74 -13.01 -14.12 2.47
CA PRO A 74 -14.28 -13.50 2.09
C PRO A 74 -15.30 -14.51 1.50
N PRO A 75 -16.62 -14.19 1.50
CA PRO A 75 -17.67 -15.12 1.07
C PRO A 75 -17.54 -15.60 -0.38
N ASP A 76 -16.96 -14.80 -1.28
CA ASP A 76 -16.72 -15.15 -2.68
C ASP A 76 -15.43 -15.97 -2.92
N HIS A 77 -14.68 -16.26 -1.87
CA HIS A 77 -13.42 -17.01 -1.92
C HIS A 77 -13.59 -18.34 -1.21
N GLU A 78 -12.78 -19.34 -1.54
CA GLU A 78 -12.69 -20.59 -0.80
C GLU A 78 -11.35 -20.69 -0.05
N HIS A 79 -11.34 -21.46 1.04
CA HIS A 79 -10.10 -21.87 1.68
C HIS A 79 -9.50 -23.00 0.83
N TYR A 80 -8.29 -22.78 0.32
CA TYR A 80 -7.58 -23.73 -0.52
C TYR A 80 -6.26 -24.13 0.12
N SER A 81 -6.07 -25.43 0.32
CA SER A 81 -4.85 -26.02 0.85
C SER A 81 -3.94 -26.41 -0.32
N ILE A 82 -2.76 -25.81 -0.37
CA ILE A 82 -1.65 -26.18 -1.27
C ILE A 82 -0.81 -27.22 -0.51
N ASP A 83 -0.70 -28.42 -1.08
CA ASP A 83 0.13 -29.54 -0.61
C ASP A 83 -0.09 -29.94 0.87
N GLY A 84 -1.29 -29.68 1.40
CA GLY A 84 -1.67 -30.04 2.78
C GLY A 84 -1.00 -29.22 3.88
N LYS A 85 -0.14 -28.26 3.54
CA LYS A 85 0.68 -27.50 4.51
C LYS A 85 0.37 -26.01 4.55
N MET A 86 -0.13 -25.42 3.47
CA MET A 86 -0.40 -23.98 3.40
C MET A 86 -1.84 -23.73 2.94
N LYS A 87 -2.59 -22.95 3.72
CA LYS A 87 -3.95 -22.53 3.36
C LYS A 87 -3.91 -21.11 2.81
N VAL A 88 -4.54 -20.91 1.65
CA VAL A 88 -4.66 -19.62 0.96
C VAL A 88 -6.11 -19.35 0.59
N CYS A 89 -6.47 -18.07 0.44
CA CYS A 89 -7.76 -17.68 -0.11
C CYS A 89 -7.65 -17.59 -1.64
N ARG A 90 -8.53 -18.30 -2.36
CA ARG A 90 -8.66 -18.18 -3.82
C ARG A 90 -10.12 -17.98 -4.21
N PRO A 91 -10.42 -17.36 -5.37
CA PRO A 91 -11.79 -17.22 -5.83
C PRO A 91 -12.52 -18.57 -5.89
N ALA A 92 -13.74 -18.64 -5.35
CA ALA A 92 -14.53 -19.86 -5.39
C ALA A 92 -14.88 -20.23 -6.84
N PRO A 93 -14.79 -21.51 -7.26
CA PRO A 93 -15.04 -21.88 -8.64
C PRO A 93 -16.50 -21.61 -9.05
N ALA A 94 -16.69 -21.16 -10.30
CA ALA A 94 -17.99 -20.75 -10.84
C ALA A 94 -18.50 -21.66 -11.97
N LEU A 95 -17.80 -22.76 -12.26
CA LEU A 95 -18.15 -23.70 -13.33
C LEU A 95 -18.62 -25.03 -12.74
N ILE A 96 -19.59 -25.66 -13.40
CA ILE A 96 -20.03 -27.02 -13.05
C ILE A 96 -18.84 -27.97 -13.24
N ASN A 97 -18.65 -28.88 -12.28
CA ASN A 97 -17.58 -29.85 -12.21
C ASN A 97 -16.17 -29.27 -11.98
N ALA A 98 -16.04 -27.96 -11.75
CA ALA A 98 -14.76 -27.38 -11.35
C ALA A 98 -14.32 -27.92 -9.97
N THR A 99 -13.01 -28.09 -9.80
CA THR A 99 -12.41 -28.58 -8.57
C THR A 99 -12.52 -27.55 -7.45
N CYS A 100 -13.16 -27.94 -6.35
CA CYS A 100 -13.33 -27.14 -5.15
C CYS A 100 -12.82 -27.92 -3.93
N GLN A 101 -12.47 -27.22 -2.86
CA GLN A 101 -12.12 -27.85 -1.57
C GLN A 101 -13.13 -27.52 -0.48
N THR A 102 -13.59 -26.27 -0.42
CA THR A 102 -14.48 -25.83 0.67
C THR A 102 -15.74 -25.14 0.16
N ARG A 103 -15.68 -24.36 -0.93
CA ARG A 103 -16.82 -23.53 -1.38
C ARG A 103 -16.85 -23.40 -2.90
N CYS A 104 -18.05 -23.24 -3.46
CA CYS A 104 -18.27 -22.86 -4.86
C CYS A 104 -19.08 -21.55 -4.92
N LYS A 105 -19.02 -20.86 -6.04
CA LYS A 105 -19.82 -19.65 -6.25
C LYS A 105 -21.30 -20.03 -6.38
N PRO A 106 -22.22 -19.42 -5.60
CA PRO A 106 -23.66 -19.66 -5.73
C PRO A 106 -24.14 -19.50 -7.18
N PRO A 107 -25.04 -20.36 -7.68
CA PRO A 107 -25.83 -21.41 -6.98
C PRO A 107 -25.10 -22.76 -6.77
N LEU A 108 -23.82 -22.86 -7.09
CA LEU A 108 -23.10 -24.14 -7.02
C LEU A 108 -22.75 -24.51 -5.58
N VAL A 109 -22.74 -25.82 -5.30
CA VAL A 109 -22.34 -26.39 -4.01
C VAL A 109 -21.11 -27.26 -4.22
N CYS A 110 -20.12 -27.16 -3.32
CA CYS A 110 -18.96 -28.04 -3.36
C CYS A 110 -19.34 -29.42 -2.78
N SER A 111 -19.29 -30.45 -3.61
CA SER A 111 -19.59 -31.84 -3.22
C SER A 111 -18.58 -32.77 -3.87
N ASN A 112 -17.98 -33.67 -3.08
CA ASN A 112 -16.94 -34.60 -3.55
C ASN A 112 -15.80 -33.90 -4.32
N ASN A 113 -15.33 -32.77 -3.81
CA ASN A 113 -14.31 -31.91 -4.44
C ASN A 113 -14.67 -31.33 -5.81
N HIS A 114 -15.94 -31.38 -6.21
CA HIS A 114 -16.43 -30.78 -7.46
C HIS A 114 -17.64 -29.87 -7.21
N CYS A 115 -17.75 -28.80 -7.99
CA CYS A 115 -18.92 -27.92 -7.93
C CYS A 115 -20.10 -28.57 -8.65
N ILE A 116 -21.18 -28.84 -7.92
CA ILE A 116 -22.42 -29.42 -8.46
C ILE A 116 -23.55 -28.41 -8.48
N CYS A 117 -24.48 -28.62 -9.42
CA CYS A 117 -25.76 -27.93 -9.45
C CYS A 117 -26.66 -28.57 -8.38
N TRP A 118 -27.04 -27.81 -7.36
CA TRP A 118 -27.97 -28.27 -6.33
C TRP A 118 -29.18 -27.35 -6.29
N ASN A 119 -30.40 -27.89 -6.34
CA ASN A 119 -31.66 -27.12 -6.38
C ASN A 119 -31.71 -26.00 -7.45
N ALA A 120 -31.02 -26.19 -8.59
CA ALA A 120 -30.97 -25.24 -9.70
C ALA A 120 -31.18 -25.96 -11.04
N LYS A 121 -31.75 -25.26 -12.02
CA LYS A 121 -31.93 -25.77 -13.37
C LYS A 121 -30.60 -25.69 -14.12
N ARG A 122 -30.17 -26.82 -14.69
CA ARG A 122 -28.97 -26.85 -15.52
C ARG A 122 -29.30 -26.38 -16.94
N VAL A 123 -28.73 -25.26 -17.35
CA VAL A 123 -28.84 -24.73 -18.71
C VAL A 123 -27.43 -24.75 -19.32
N GLY A 124 -27.14 -25.81 -20.07
CA GLY A 124 -25.79 -26.05 -20.61
C GLY A 124 -24.74 -26.30 -19.51
N ASN A 125 -23.69 -25.48 -19.51
CA ASN A 125 -22.63 -25.48 -18.50
C ASN A 125 -22.87 -24.49 -17.33
N SER A 126 -24.06 -23.89 -17.28
CA SER A 126 -24.44 -22.95 -16.22
C SER A 126 -25.62 -23.48 -15.39
N CYS A 127 -25.61 -23.15 -14.10
CA CYS A 127 -26.71 -23.42 -13.18
C CYS A 127 -27.50 -22.14 -12.99
N THR A 128 -28.78 -22.18 -13.32
CA THR A 128 -29.69 -21.05 -13.20
C THR A 128 -30.81 -21.42 -12.22
N VAL A 129 -31.10 -20.54 -11.27
CA VAL A 129 -32.28 -20.67 -10.43
C VAL A 129 -33.32 -19.69 -10.97
N ASP A 130 -34.45 -20.22 -11.43
CA ASP A 130 -35.58 -19.42 -11.89
C ASP A 130 -36.33 -18.88 -10.66
N CYS A 131 -35.91 -17.71 -10.15
CA CYS A 131 -36.64 -17.07 -9.05
C CYS A 131 -37.93 -16.41 -9.57
N PRO A 132 -39.05 -16.54 -8.83
CA PRO A 132 -40.30 -15.84 -9.14
C PRO A 132 -40.14 -14.32 -9.28
N HIS A 133 -41.06 -13.66 -9.97
CA HIS A 133 -41.02 -12.21 -10.16
C HIS A 133 -40.87 -11.46 -8.83
N GLY A 134 -39.85 -10.60 -8.75
CA GLY A 134 -39.53 -9.84 -7.54
C GLY A 134 -38.81 -10.67 -6.48
N GLN A 135 -38.22 -11.82 -6.82
CA GLN A 135 -37.33 -12.58 -5.95
C GLN A 135 -35.92 -12.66 -6.53
N THR A 136 -34.90 -12.70 -5.67
CA THR A 136 -33.50 -12.89 -6.05
C THR A 136 -32.89 -14.07 -5.29
N LEU A 137 -31.87 -14.70 -5.88
CA LEU A 137 -31.19 -15.85 -5.29
C LEU A 137 -30.17 -15.39 -4.25
N ILE A 138 -30.33 -15.80 -2.99
CA ILE A 138 -29.41 -15.52 -1.90
C ILE A 138 -28.93 -16.86 -1.33
N GLY A 139 -27.66 -17.19 -1.54
CA GLY A 139 -27.14 -18.52 -1.22
C GLY A 139 -27.80 -19.58 -2.09
N GLN A 140 -28.77 -20.32 -1.53
CA GLN A 140 -29.51 -21.39 -2.20
C GLN A 140 -31.03 -21.16 -2.27
N GLU A 141 -31.54 -20.00 -1.82
CA GLU A 141 -32.99 -19.74 -1.72
C GLU A 141 -33.39 -18.48 -2.50
N CYS A 142 -34.55 -18.52 -3.17
CA CYS A 142 -35.17 -17.34 -3.76
C CYS A 142 -35.94 -16.58 -2.67
N LYS A 143 -35.58 -15.33 -2.43
CA LYS A 143 -36.26 -14.46 -1.44
C LYS A 143 -36.81 -13.21 -2.11
N LEU A 144 -37.91 -12.68 -1.58
CA LEU A 144 -38.57 -11.47 -2.08
C LEU A 144 -37.61 -10.28 -2.00
N ALA A 145 -37.24 -9.78 -3.16
CA ALA A 145 -36.44 -8.60 -3.35
C ALA A 145 -37.37 -7.36 -3.38
N GLN A 146 -37.29 -6.59 -2.32
CA GLN A 146 -38.04 -5.39 -2.01
C GLN A 146 -37.55 -4.21 -2.85
N GLN A 147 -38.49 -3.43 -3.37
CA GLN A 147 -38.18 -2.21 -4.12
C GLN A 147 -37.68 -1.11 -3.19
N LEU A 148 -37.17 -0.02 -3.76
CA LEU A 148 -36.84 1.19 -3.00
C LEU A 148 -38.01 1.59 -2.09
N TRP A 149 -37.68 1.89 -0.84
CA TRP A 149 -38.61 2.20 0.23
C TRP A 149 -39.47 1.03 0.73
N GLY A 150 -39.23 -0.20 0.25
CA GLY A 150 -39.79 -1.43 0.82
C GLY A 150 -39.17 -1.80 2.16
N SER A 151 -39.85 -2.63 2.95
CA SER A 151 -39.36 -3.11 4.25
C SER A 151 -38.34 -4.23 4.06
N CYS A 152 -37.23 -4.22 4.80
CA CYS A 152 -36.15 -5.20 4.68
C CYS A 152 -35.57 -5.58 6.05
N GLU A 153 -34.91 -6.74 6.13
CA GLU A 153 -34.12 -7.16 7.30
C GLU A 153 -32.62 -7.15 7.00
N VAL A 154 -32.23 -7.55 5.78
CA VAL A 154 -30.84 -7.60 5.31
C VAL A 154 -30.68 -6.97 3.92
N ASP A 155 -29.46 -6.53 3.57
CA ASP A 155 -29.15 -5.87 2.29
C ASP A 155 -29.49 -6.68 1.03
N SER A 156 -29.56 -8.00 1.19
CA SER A 156 -29.91 -8.93 0.11
C SER A 156 -31.41 -8.92 -0.20
N ASP A 157 -32.23 -8.41 0.72
CA ASP A 157 -33.67 -8.29 0.52
C ASP A 157 -34.02 -7.13 -0.41
N CYS A 158 -33.08 -6.27 -0.82
CA CYS A 158 -33.38 -5.13 -1.70
C CYS A 158 -33.05 -5.45 -3.18
N ALA A 159 -34.01 -5.19 -4.08
CA ALA A 159 -33.99 -5.63 -5.48
C ALA A 159 -33.05 -4.84 -6.40
N ALA A 160 -32.86 -3.54 -6.14
CA ALA A 160 -32.11 -2.67 -7.04
C ALA A 160 -30.61 -2.70 -6.75
N ALA A 161 -29.80 -2.43 -7.77
CA ALA A 161 -28.40 -2.10 -7.55
C ALA A 161 -28.30 -0.82 -6.71
N PHE A 162 -27.26 -0.72 -5.87
CA PHE A 162 -27.01 0.45 -5.02
C PHE A 162 -28.08 0.71 -3.96
N THR A 163 -28.84 -0.31 -3.56
CA THR A 163 -29.69 -0.24 -2.37
C THR A 163 -29.11 -1.05 -1.20
N GLU A 164 -29.24 -0.49 0.00
CA GLU A 164 -28.94 -1.11 1.29
C GLU A 164 -30.17 -1.10 2.19
N CYS A 165 -30.23 -2.08 3.09
CA CYS A 165 -31.25 -2.12 4.12
C CYS A 165 -30.84 -1.24 5.30
N LYS A 166 -31.41 -0.04 5.37
CA LYS A 166 -31.13 0.93 6.42
C LYS A 166 -32.39 1.29 7.15
N ASN A 167 -32.38 1.15 8.48
CA ASN A 167 -33.55 1.40 9.33
C ASN A 167 -34.78 0.56 8.89
N ARG A 168 -34.58 -0.73 8.60
CA ARG A 168 -35.60 -1.66 8.09
C ARG A 168 -36.24 -1.25 6.76
N ARG A 169 -35.60 -0.39 5.98
CA ARG A 169 -36.11 0.10 4.71
C ARG A 169 -35.03 0.06 3.64
N CYS A 170 -35.38 -0.37 2.43
CA CYS A 170 -34.47 -0.32 1.30
C CYS A 170 -34.24 1.14 0.90
N THR A 171 -33.01 1.62 1.04
CA THR A 171 -32.60 2.99 0.71
C THR A 171 -31.37 2.98 -0.19
N CYS A 172 -31.09 4.09 -0.86
CA CYS A 172 -29.88 4.22 -1.68
C CYS A 172 -28.61 4.25 -0.81
N VAL A 173 -27.59 3.51 -1.23
CA VAL A 173 -26.26 3.55 -0.60
C VAL A 173 -25.66 4.96 -0.73
N PRO A 174 -24.80 5.40 0.22
CA PRO A 174 -24.12 6.69 0.14
C PRO A 174 -23.38 6.88 -1.20
N GLY A 175 -23.52 8.06 -1.81
CA GLY A 175 -22.95 8.36 -3.14
C GLY A 175 -23.87 8.05 -4.32
N THR A 176 -25.11 7.63 -4.05
CA THR A 176 -26.17 7.45 -5.05
C THR A 176 -27.43 8.24 -4.68
N VAL A 177 -28.18 8.64 -5.70
CA VAL A 177 -29.41 9.44 -5.58
C VAL A 177 -30.61 8.67 -6.12
N ALA A 178 -31.74 8.75 -5.43
CA ALA A 178 -32.97 8.09 -5.87
C ALA A 178 -33.53 8.79 -7.11
N ARG A 179 -33.78 8.03 -8.18
CA ARG A 179 -34.43 8.50 -9.40
C ARG A 179 -35.52 7.50 -9.80
N GLY A 180 -36.75 7.78 -9.38
CA GLY A 180 -37.88 6.85 -9.52
C GLY A 180 -37.73 5.65 -8.59
N SER A 181 -37.87 4.44 -9.13
CA SER A 181 -37.70 3.17 -8.40
C SER A 181 -36.26 2.65 -8.36
N ASN A 182 -35.27 3.43 -8.81
CA ASN A 182 -33.86 3.03 -8.90
C ASN A 182 -32.94 4.05 -8.21
N CYS A 183 -31.79 3.59 -7.73
CA CYS A 183 -30.69 4.45 -7.30
C CYS A 183 -29.75 4.69 -8.47
N VAL A 184 -29.46 5.95 -8.76
CA VAL A 184 -28.53 6.38 -9.80
C VAL A 184 -27.28 6.91 -9.12
N ALA A 185 -26.12 6.48 -9.59
CA ALA A 185 -24.88 6.91 -9.00
C ALA A 185 -24.26 8.12 -9.71
N THR A 186 -23.46 8.87 -8.96
CA THR A 186 -22.65 9.99 -9.46
C THR A 186 -21.18 9.69 -9.23
N CYS A 187 -20.32 10.04 -10.19
CA CYS A 187 -18.89 9.95 -9.99
C CYS A 187 -18.42 10.94 -8.92
N SER A 188 -17.25 10.70 -8.35
CA SER A 188 -16.67 11.54 -7.28
C SER A 188 -16.44 12.99 -7.71
N ASP A 189 -16.24 13.22 -9.00
CA ASP A 189 -16.11 14.53 -9.64
C ASP A 189 -17.46 15.15 -10.05
N GLY A 190 -18.58 14.50 -9.71
CA GLY A 190 -19.93 14.92 -10.10
C GLY A 190 -20.32 14.57 -11.53
N SER A 191 -19.45 13.91 -12.30
CA SER A 191 -19.77 13.47 -13.65
C SER A 191 -20.76 12.30 -13.67
N GLN A 192 -21.47 12.12 -14.79
CA GLN A 192 -22.39 11.00 -14.96
C GLN A 192 -21.64 9.74 -15.38
N PRO A 193 -21.91 8.59 -14.73
CA PRO A 193 -21.33 7.32 -15.15
C PRO A 193 -21.88 6.87 -16.50
N ILE A 194 -21.04 6.15 -17.26
CA ILE A 194 -21.43 5.69 -18.60
C ILE A 194 -22.20 4.37 -18.61
N ARG A 195 -21.94 3.49 -17.63
CA ARG A 195 -22.61 2.19 -17.45
C ARG A 195 -22.27 1.58 -16.09
N THR A 196 -23.06 0.62 -15.66
CA THR A 196 -22.75 -0.25 -14.53
C THR A 196 -21.51 -1.10 -14.86
N CYS A 197 -20.70 -1.37 -13.85
CA CYS A 197 -19.54 -2.24 -13.96
C CYS A 197 -19.50 -3.25 -12.83
N LYS A 198 -18.72 -4.30 -13.07
CA LYS A 198 -18.36 -5.27 -12.06
C LYS A 198 -16.86 -5.18 -11.84
N ARG A 199 -16.43 -5.08 -10.59
CA ARG A 199 -15.02 -5.32 -10.24
C ARG A 199 -14.75 -6.80 -10.44
N ILE A 200 -13.85 -7.11 -11.36
CA ILE A 200 -13.35 -8.46 -11.56
C ILE A 200 -12.25 -8.60 -10.51
N LEU A 201 -12.65 -8.99 -9.28
CA LEU A 201 -11.70 -9.31 -8.22
C LEU A 201 -10.87 -10.54 -8.64
N GLN A 202 -9.82 -10.31 -9.41
CA GLN A 202 -8.59 -11.10 -9.44
C GLN A 202 -7.59 -10.25 -8.64
N GLY A 203 -7.30 -10.60 -7.39
CA GLY A 203 -6.25 -11.59 -7.19
C GLY A 203 -4.85 -11.04 -7.45
N LEU A 204 -4.56 -9.74 -7.31
CA LEU A 204 -3.17 -9.23 -7.40
C LEU A 204 -2.92 -8.03 -6.47
N SER A 205 -2.42 -8.28 -5.26
CA SER A 205 -1.67 -7.29 -4.47
C SER A 205 -0.15 -7.44 -4.66
N ASP A 206 0.32 -8.15 -5.70
CA ASP A 206 1.76 -8.19 -6.06
C ASP A 206 2.02 -8.69 -7.50
N ILE A 207 1.39 -8.08 -8.51
CA ILE A 207 1.98 -8.05 -9.86
C ILE A 207 1.95 -6.62 -10.38
N THR A 208 3.02 -5.89 -10.09
CA THR A 208 3.62 -5.04 -11.13
C THR A 208 3.89 -5.93 -12.33
N GLU A 209 3.07 -5.80 -13.37
CA GLU A 209 3.32 -6.09 -14.79
C GLU A 209 2.03 -6.59 -15.46
N ASN A 210 1.41 -5.68 -16.21
CA ASN A 210 0.23 -5.87 -17.05
C ASN A 210 -1.10 -6.02 -16.29
N VAL A 211 -1.65 -4.88 -15.84
CA VAL A 211 -3.05 -4.79 -15.39
C VAL A 211 -3.95 -4.96 -16.62
N GLU A 212 -4.23 -6.21 -16.98
CA GLU A 212 -5.47 -6.54 -17.68
C GLU A 212 -6.63 -6.09 -16.79
N LYS A 213 -7.63 -5.43 -17.38
CA LYS A 213 -8.67 -4.67 -16.68
C LYS A 213 -9.26 -5.43 -15.49
N MET A 214 -9.08 -4.87 -14.29
CA MET A 214 -9.67 -5.34 -13.03
C MET A 214 -11.19 -5.06 -12.93
N ASP A 215 -11.82 -4.63 -14.02
CA ASP A 215 -13.22 -4.32 -14.10
C ASP A 215 -13.77 -4.48 -15.53
N THR A 216 -15.09 -4.38 -15.66
CA THR A 216 -15.78 -4.42 -16.95
C THR A 216 -15.85 -3.05 -17.64
N CYS A 217 -15.07 -2.06 -17.20
CA CYS A 217 -15.10 -0.71 -17.77
C CYS A 217 -14.34 -0.61 -19.09
N PRO A 218 -14.75 0.29 -20.00
CA PRO A 218 -13.98 0.58 -21.20
C PRO A 218 -12.67 1.28 -20.83
N ALA A 219 -11.71 1.32 -21.77
CA ALA A 219 -10.45 2.03 -21.52
C ALA A 219 -10.74 3.51 -21.24
N GLY A 220 -9.99 4.11 -20.30
CA GLY A 220 -10.22 5.49 -19.84
C GLY A 220 -11.29 5.62 -18.76
N TYR A 221 -11.82 4.50 -18.25
CA TYR A 221 -12.78 4.48 -17.16
C TYR A 221 -12.35 3.48 -16.08
N TYR A 222 -12.80 3.70 -14.85
CA TYR A 222 -12.60 2.80 -13.71
C TYR A 222 -13.93 2.49 -13.03
N CYS A 223 -14.02 1.33 -12.40
CA CYS A 223 -15.20 0.91 -11.68
C CYS A 223 -15.25 1.49 -10.26
N ALA A 224 -16.06 2.53 -10.07
CA ALA A 224 -16.32 3.13 -8.76
C ALA A 224 -17.40 2.33 -8.02
N THR A 225 -17.09 1.82 -6.84
CA THR A 225 -18.00 1.00 -6.01
C THR A 225 -18.39 1.72 -4.73
N TYR A 226 -19.65 1.60 -4.32
CA TYR A 226 -20.20 2.29 -3.15
C TYR A 226 -20.89 1.24 -2.28
N GLY A 227 -20.28 0.90 -1.13
CA GLY A 227 -20.78 -0.12 -0.22
C GLY A 227 -20.52 -1.57 -0.67
N LYS A 228 -21.17 -2.05 -1.74
CA LYS A 228 -21.02 -3.44 -2.22
C LYS A 228 -19.72 -3.59 -3.02
N PRO A 229 -18.81 -4.52 -2.67
CA PRO A 229 -17.43 -4.54 -3.19
C PRO A 229 -17.29 -4.98 -4.65
N SER A 230 -18.34 -5.57 -5.25
CA SER A 230 -18.25 -6.23 -6.55
C SER A 230 -18.98 -5.51 -7.68
N ILE A 231 -19.91 -4.60 -7.40
CA ILE A 231 -20.73 -3.90 -8.42
C ILE A 231 -20.61 -2.40 -8.22
N GLY A 232 -20.34 -1.69 -9.30
CA GLY A 232 -20.11 -0.25 -9.34
C GLY A 232 -20.58 0.37 -10.65
N HIS A 233 -20.02 1.51 -11.00
CA HIS A 233 -20.22 2.17 -12.29
C HIS A 233 -18.93 2.75 -12.84
N CYS A 234 -18.87 2.83 -14.17
CA CYS A 234 -17.70 3.31 -14.88
C CYS A 234 -17.63 4.83 -14.82
N CYS A 235 -16.65 5.33 -14.05
CA CYS A 235 -16.30 6.73 -13.95
C CYS A 235 -15.06 7.05 -14.79
N PRO A 236 -14.97 8.26 -15.37
CA PRO A 236 -13.84 8.63 -16.22
C PRO A 236 -12.56 8.73 -15.41
N LEU A 237 -11.47 8.22 -15.96
CA LEU A 237 -10.12 8.50 -15.50
C LEU A 237 -9.72 9.90 -15.98
N ARG A 238 -9.21 10.73 -15.08
CA ARG A 238 -8.84 12.11 -15.39
C ARG A 238 -7.37 12.35 -15.16
N CYS A 239 -6.75 13.03 -16.12
CA CYS A 239 -5.46 13.66 -15.95
C CYS A 239 -5.65 15.11 -15.48
N PRO A 240 -4.65 15.67 -14.77
CA PRO A 240 -4.65 17.11 -14.45
C PRO A 240 -4.67 17.99 -15.70
N PHE A 241 -4.08 17.48 -16.78
CA PHE A 241 -4.02 18.13 -18.08
C PHE A 241 -4.40 17.13 -19.16
N GLY A 242 -5.35 17.50 -20.02
CA GLY A 242 -5.79 16.67 -21.15
C GLY A 242 -6.37 15.30 -20.74
N GLU A 243 -6.41 14.39 -21.71
CA GLU A 243 -6.87 13.01 -21.52
C GLU A 243 -5.68 12.06 -21.35
N ALA A 244 -5.88 10.99 -20.58
CA ALA A 244 -4.85 9.98 -20.37
C ALA A 244 -4.60 9.18 -21.65
N ASP A 245 -3.34 8.94 -21.99
CA ASP A 245 -2.99 8.02 -23.06
C ASP A 245 -3.10 6.57 -22.56
N THR A 246 -4.22 5.92 -22.87
CA THR A 246 -4.51 4.54 -22.46
C THR A 246 -3.68 3.49 -23.22
N THR A 247 -2.92 3.88 -24.24
CA THR A 247 -2.01 2.98 -24.98
C THR A 247 -0.64 2.87 -24.31
N LYS A 248 -0.35 3.75 -23.34
CA LYS A 248 0.92 3.84 -22.64
C LYS A 248 0.79 3.42 -21.18
N SER A 249 1.89 2.91 -20.63
CA SER A 249 1.97 2.35 -19.29
C SER A 249 3.06 3.05 -18.46
N CYS A 250 2.73 3.28 -17.20
CA CYS A 250 3.60 3.87 -16.19
C CYS A 250 4.36 2.83 -15.34
N ASN A 251 4.27 1.55 -15.70
CA ASN A 251 4.93 0.48 -14.99
C ASN A 251 6.41 0.38 -15.40
N LYS A 252 7.30 0.19 -14.41
CA LYS A 252 8.76 0.16 -14.63
C LYS A 252 9.23 -0.98 -15.56
N GLY A 253 8.46 -2.06 -15.68
CA GLY A 253 8.75 -3.22 -16.55
C GLY A 253 8.06 -3.22 -17.93
N SER A 254 7.33 -2.16 -18.31
CA SER A 254 6.63 -2.15 -19.59
C SER A 254 7.58 -2.09 -20.81
N PRO A 255 7.24 -2.78 -21.92
CA PRO A 255 8.01 -2.73 -23.16
C PRO A 255 8.30 -1.31 -23.63
N LEU A 256 9.46 -1.09 -24.26
CA LEU A 256 9.92 0.25 -24.66
C LEU A 256 8.88 1.04 -25.49
N GLY A 257 8.13 0.35 -26.36
CA GLY A 257 7.09 0.96 -27.21
C GLY A 257 5.79 1.32 -26.49
N SER A 258 5.48 0.69 -25.35
CA SER A 258 4.29 0.96 -24.54
C SER A 258 4.61 1.75 -23.28
N ARG A 259 5.88 2.07 -23.01
CA ARG A 259 6.27 2.89 -21.86
C ARG A 259 5.80 4.33 -22.04
N CYS A 260 5.30 4.93 -20.96
CA CYS A 260 4.94 6.34 -20.94
C CYS A 260 6.18 7.20 -21.26
N PRO A 261 6.09 8.15 -22.21
CA PRO A 261 7.22 8.99 -22.59
C PRO A 261 7.45 10.13 -21.58
N GLU A 262 7.85 9.73 -20.36
CA GLU A 262 8.00 10.59 -19.18
C GLU A 262 9.04 11.71 -19.35
N LEU A 263 10.04 11.48 -20.20
CA LEU A 263 11.15 12.43 -20.46
C LEU A 263 10.81 13.49 -21.50
N THR A 264 9.71 13.36 -22.25
CA THR A 264 9.44 14.25 -23.40
C THR A 264 8.05 14.88 -23.37
N THR A 265 6.99 14.07 -23.33
CA THR A 265 5.63 14.53 -23.65
C THR A 265 4.61 14.23 -22.57
N HIS A 266 4.86 13.22 -21.74
CA HIS A 266 3.91 12.77 -20.72
C HIS A 266 4.59 12.71 -19.34
N PHE A 267 3.80 12.46 -18.31
CA PHE A 267 4.24 12.14 -16.96
C PHE A 267 3.29 11.11 -16.36
N CYS A 268 3.78 10.35 -15.38
CA CYS A 268 2.96 9.37 -14.70
C CYS A 268 2.24 9.99 -13.51
N HIS A 269 0.92 10.08 -13.60
CA HIS A 269 0.05 10.61 -12.56
C HIS A 269 -0.58 9.48 -11.75
N ASN A 270 -0.49 9.56 -10.42
CA ASN A 270 -1.23 8.66 -9.55
C ASN A 270 -2.66 9.22 -9.39
N PHE A 271 -3.62 8.52 -9.97
CA PHE A 271 -5.04 8.80 -9.78
C PHE A 271 -5.57 7.94 -8.63
N GLU A 272 -6.21 8.58 -7.66
CA GLU A 272 -6.83 7.91 -6.52
C GLU A 272 -8.27 8.39 -6.34
N SER A 273 -9.23 7.46 -6.31
CA SER A 273 -10.64 7.80 -6.08
C SER A 273 -11.42 6.62 -5.53
N GLY A 274 -12.07 6.79 -4.37
CA GLY A 274 -13.00 5.78 -3.82
C GLY A 274 -12.40 4.38 -3.66
N GLY A 275 -11.15 4.28 -3.19
CA GLY A 275 -10.45 2.99 -3.04
C GLY A 275 -10.02 2.36 -4.37
N TYR A 276 -9.97 3.12 -5.45
CA TYR A 276 -9.31 2.77 -6.70
C TYR A 276 -8.04 3.61 -6.86
N SER A 277 -6.91 2.98 -7.16
CA SER A 277 -5.65 3.65 -7.49
C SER A 277 -5.12 3.15 -8.83
N ALA A 278 -4.70 4.07 -9.68
CA ALA A 278 -4.08 3.75 -10.96
C ALA A 278 -3.01 4.78 -11.33
N LYS A 279 -2.02 4.34 -12.12
CA LYS A 279 -1.02 5.23 -12.71
C LYS A 279 -1.36 5.51 -14.16
N LEU A 280 -1.70 6.76 -14.44
CA LEU A 280 -2.10 7.23 -15.76
C LEU A 280 -0.91 7.89 -16.47
N CYS A 281 -0.73 7.58 -17.75
CA CYS A 281 0.18 8.34 -18.60
C CYS A 281 -0.51 9.63 -19.04
N CYS A 282 -0.21 10.73 -18.36
CA CYS A 282 -0.86 12.02 -18.57
C CYS A 282 0.01 12.94 -19.42
N PRO A 283 -0.58 13.71 -20.36
CA PRO A 283 0.19 14.65 -21.14
C PRO A 283 0.70 15.77 -20.24
N ARG A 284 1.93 16.21 -20.49
CA ARG A 284 2.45 17.42 -19.86
C ARG A 284 1.76 18.63 -20.48
N PRO A 285 1.42 19.66 -19.68
CA PRO A 285 0.88 20.91 -20.21
C PRO A 285 1.89 21.60 -21.13
N CYS A 286 3.18 21.34 -20.92
CA CYS A 286 4.28 21.85 -21.71
C CYS A 286 5.21 20.75 -22.23
N ARG A 287 5.83 21.00 -23.38
CA ARG A 287 6.84 20.13 -24.00
C ARG A 287 8.18 20.85 -24.09
N ASN A 288 9.25 20.09 -24.28
CA ASN A 288 10.56 20.66 -24.61
C ASN A 288 10.45 21.51 -25.89
N PRO A 289 11.14 22.67 -25.95
CA PRO A 289 12.18 23.16 -25.03
C PRO A 289 11.65 23.97 -23.82
N THR A 290 10.34 24.13 -23.66
CA THR A 290 9.74 24.92 -22.57
C THR A 290 8.97 24.05 -21.57
N PRO A 291 9.60 23.08 -20.87
CA PRO A 291 8.86 22.07 -20.10
C PRO A 291 8.22 22.59 -18.80
N TYR A 292 8.44 23.85 -18.42
CA TYR A 292 7.96 24.43 -17.17
C TYR A 292 6.64 25.18 -17.37
N TRP A 293 5.56 24.77 -16.68
CA TRP A 293 4.24 25.40 -16.77
C TRP A 293 3.98 26.31 -15.57
N MET A 294 3.71 27.58 -15.84
CA MET A 294 3.36 28.57 -14.83
C MET A 294 2.43 29.64 -15.40
N ASN A 295 1.43 30.07 -14.63
CA ASN A 295 0.50 31.13 -15.02
C ASN A 295 -0.10 30.91 -16.43
N ASN A 296 -0.50 29.68 -16.72
CA ASN A 296 -1.10 29.26 -17.99
C ASN A 296 -0.18 29.43 -19.22
N ARG A 297 1.14 29.45 -19.03
CA ARG A 297 2.16 29.59 -20.09
C ARG A 297 3.32 28.63 -19.85
N CYS A 298 3.96 28.22 -20.95
CA CYS A 298 5.16 27.38 -20.94
C CYS A 298 6.45 28.21 -20.99
N TYR A 299 7.43 27.81 -20.19
CA TYR A 299 8.72 28.45 -20.06
C TYR A 299 9.87 27.43 -20.15
N PRO A 300 11.05 27.81 -20.67
CA PRO A 300 12.24 26.98 -20.59
C PRO A 300 12.76 26.91 -19.15
N VAL A 301 13.37 25.77 -18.82
CA VAL A 301 14.22 25.65 -17.63
C VAL A 301 15.48 26.48 -17.90
N ALA A 302 15.90 27.26 -16.91
CA ALA A 302 17.06 28.11 -16.96
C ALA A 302 18.06 27.65 -15.89
N HIS A 303 19.32 27.51 -16.28
CA HIS A 303 20.45 27.18 -15.39
C HIS A 303 21.12 28.45 -14.88
N TRP A 304 22.18 28.31 -14.08
CA TRP A 304 22.95 29.46 -13.63
C TRP A 304 23.40 30.34 -14.79
N GLY A 305 23.07 31.62 -14.68
CA GLY A 305 23.34 32.62 -15.70
C GLY A 305 22.40 32.61 -16.90
N ASP A 306 21.46 31.69 -17.07
CA ASP A 306 20.53 31.73 -18.21
C ASP A 306 19.48 32.82 -18.06
N ALA A 307 18.87 33.22 -19.18
CA ALA A 307 17.81 34.22 -19.19
C ALA A 307 16.52 33.68 -18.53
N CYS A 308 15.90 34.50 -17.69
CA CYS A 308 14.68 34.14 -16.96
C CYS A 308 13.71 35.32 -16.87
N VAL A 309 12.45 35.01 -16.58
CA VAL A 309 11.35 35.96 -16.32
C VAL A 309 10.79 35.77 -14.91
N ASN A 310 10.70 34.53 -14.44
CA ASN A 310 10.25 34.16 -13.10
C ASN A 310 11.30 33.30 -12.39
N ASP A 311 11.33 33.37 -11.06
CA ASP A 311 12.27 32.62 -10.22
C ASP A 311 12.21 31.12 -10.47
N GLU A 312 11.02 30.58 -10.71
CA GLU A 312 10.81 29.15 -10.81
C GLU A 312 11.33 28.53 -12.11
N GLN A 313 11.66 29.35 -13.12
CA GLN A 313 12.41 28.89 -14.28
C GLN A 313 13.83 28.46 -13.92
N CYS A 314 14.40 29.07 -12.87
CA CYS A 314 15.75 28.83 -12.39
C CYS A 314 15.81 27.56 -11.54
N GLU A 315 15.85 26.40 -12.19
CA GLU A 315 15.87 25.07 -11.56
C GLU A 315 14.79 24.86 -10.46
N GLY A 316 13.62 25.49 -10.63
CA GLY A 316 12.50 25.40 -9.69
C GLY A 316 12.48 26.49 -8.61
N GLY A 317 13.32 27.52 -8.70
CA GLY A 317 13.24 28.74 -7.88
C GLY A 317 13.72 28.61 -6.43
N ARG A 318 14.13 27.42 -6.01
CA ARG A 318 14.50 27.15 -4.60
C ARG A 318 15.94 27.50 -4.27
N ARG A 319 16.86 27.12 -5.16
CA ARG A 319 18.30 27.37 -5.01
C ARG A 319 18.74 28.65 -5.71
N MET A 320 17.88 29.15 -6.59
CA MET A 320 18.17 30.22 -7.50
C MET A 320 16.97 31.13 -7.65
N SER A 321 17.20 32.40 -7.90
CA SER A 321 16.18 33.39 -8.21
C SER A 321 16.55 34.15 -9.48
N CYS A 322 15.52 34.66 -10.14
CA CYS A 322 15.64 35.44 -11.35
C CYS A 322 15.94 36.90 -10.99
N LEU A 323 17.23 37.23 -10.93
CA LEU A 323 17.70 38.58 -10.64
C LEU A 323 18.20 39.22 -11.93
N GLN A 324 17.67 40.39 -12.26
CA GLN A 324 18.08 41.14 -13.47
C GLN A 324 17.96 40.31 -14.77
N ASN A 325 16.87 39.56 -14.91
CA ASN A 325 16.60 38.66 -16.04
C ASN A 325 17.61 37.51 -16.23
N ARG A 326 18.39 37.18 -15.20
CA ARG A 326 19.28 36.01 -15.21
C ARG A 326 19.14 35.19 -13.94
N CYS A 327 19.39 33.90 -14.01
CA CYS A 327 19.32 33.05 -12.82
C CYS A 327 20.59 33.17 -11.97
N HIS A 328 20.43 33.53 -10.71
CA HIS A 328 21.50 33.69 -9.72
C HIS A 328 21.27 32.78 -8.52
N CYS A 329 22.35 32.32 -7.86
CA CYS A 329 22.23 31.54 -6.62
C CYS A 329 21.62 32.38 -5.49
N ASN A 330 20.72 31.77 -4.73
CA ASN A 330 20.19 32.35 -3.50
C ASN A 330 21.28 32.45 -2.42
N ALA A 331 21.02 33.25 -1.39
CA ALA A 331 21.87 33.28 -0.20
C ALA A 331 22.00 31.86 0.38
N ASP A 332 23.20 31.50 0.85
CA ASP A 332 23.61 30.15 1.29
C ASP A 332 23.90 29.13 0.18
N PHE A 333 23.82 29.50 -1.10
CA PHE A 333 24.18 28.61 -2.20
C PHE A 333 25.42 29.10 -2.95
N ASP A 334 26.29 28.14 -3.29
CA ASP A 334 27.49 28.36 -4.08
C ASP A 334 27.28 27.84 -5.50
N GLN A 335 27.80 28.58 -6.47
CA GLN A 335 27.84 28.15 -7.86
C GLN A 335 28.76 26.94 -8.00
N VAL A 336 28.27 25.92 -8.69
CA VAL A 336 29.05 24.77 -9.13
C VAL A 336 29.01 24.69 -10.63
N ASN A 337 30.21 24.74 -11.22
CA ASN A 337 30.36 24.64 -12.67
C ASN A 337 30.40 23.16 -13.07
N THR A 338 29.25 22.62 -13.45
CA THR A 338 29.14 21.29 -14.06
C THR A 338 28.70 21.41 -15.52
N THR A 339 28.45 20.30 -16.21
CA THR A 339 27.86 20.30 -17.57
C THR A 339 26.60 21.18 -17.66
N TYR A 340 25.84 21.27 -16.56
CA TYR A 340 24.73 22.20 -16.37
C TYR A 340 25.05 23.05 -15.12
N PRO A 341 25.53 24.29 -15.27
CA PRO A 341 25.89 25.14 -14.14
C PRO A 341 24.71 25.33 -13.17
N THR A 342 24.91 24.99 -11.89
CA THR A 342 23.85 24.96 -10.87
C THR A 342 24.37 25.56 -9.56
N CYS A 343 23.50 25.65 -8.56
CA CYS A 343 23.80 26.16 -7.23
C CYS A 343 23.61 25.03 -6.19
N VAL A 344 24.60 24.83 -5.32
CA VAL A 344 24.53 23.84 -4.23
C VAL A 344 24.58 24.53 -2.89
N ARG A 345 23.90 23.99 -1.87
CA ARG A 345 23.89 24.60 -0.55
C ARG A 345 25.28 24.54 0.08
N ARG A 346 25.74 25.66 0.61
CA ARG A 346 27.00 25.76 1.36
C ARG A 346 26.84 25.04 2.69
N CYS A 347 27.34 23.81 2.76
CA CYS A 347 27.28 22.98 3.96
C CYS A 347 28.59 23.01 4.76
N PRO A 348 28.53 22.98 6.11
CA PRO A 348 29.72 22.85 6.97
C PRO A 348 30.56 21.60 6.66
N THR A 349 31.82 21.60 7.08
CA THR A 349 32.73 20.46 6.90
C THR A 349 32.13 19.16 7.44
N LEU A 350 32.26 18.04 6.70
CA LEU A 350 31.69 16.72 7.00
C LEU A 350 30.15 16.62 6.96
N SER A 351 29.48 17.64 6.42
CA SER A 351 28.06 17.57 6.09
C SER A 351 27.83 17.63 4.58
N ILE A 352 26.67 17.16 4.15
CA ILE A 352 26.25 17.06 2.76
C ILE A 352 24.84 17.63 2.62
N GLU A 353 24.54 18.20 1.48
CA GLU A 353 23.18 18.61 1.14
C GLU A 353 22.33 17.38 0.80
N ILE A 354 21.20 17.22 1.48
CA ILE A 354 20.14 16.27 1.15
C ILE A 354 18.84 17.06 1.20
N ALA A 355 18.08 17.07 0.10
CA ALA A 355 16.82 17.80 0.00
C ALA A 355 16.91 19.24 0.54
N GLU A 356 17.93 19.99 0.09
CA GLU A 356 18.18 21.39 0.45
C GLU A 356 18.56 21.62 1.93
N GLN A 357 18.82 20.60 2.73
CA GLN A 357 19.31 20.74 4.11
C GLN A 357 20.68 20.09 4.29
N CYS A 358 21.50 20.64 5.17
CA CYS A 358 22.81 20.08 5.46
C CYS A 358 22.71 19.01 6.55
N TYR A 359 23.02 17.78 6.19
CA TYR A 359 23.06 16.65 7.11
C TYR A 359 24.50 16.19 7.32
N LYS A 360 24.82 15.80 8.55
CA LYS A 360 26.12 15.21 8.87
C LYS A 360 26.24 13.84 8.21
N LYS A 361 27.43 13.54 7.67
CA LYS A 361 27.81 12.16 7.37
C LYS A 361 27.89 11.37 8.67
N VAL A 362 27.51 10.10 8.62
CA VAL A 362 27.43 9.23 9.79
C VAL A 362 28.27 7.97 9.60
N LYS A 363 28.57 7.29 10.70
CA LYS A 363 29.35 6.05 10.70
C LYS A 363 28.42 4.83 10.60
N LEU A 364 28.99 3.65 10.39
CA LEU A 364 28.24 2.40 10.50
C LEU A 364 27.53 2.28 11.85
N ALA A 365 26.36 1.64 11.83
CA ALA A 365 25.45 1.45 12.94
C ALA A 365 24.90 2.74 13.59
N HIS A 366 25.24 3.92 13.08
CA HIS A 366 24.68 5.18 13.54
C HIS A 366 23.39 5.52 12.79
N GLN A 367 22.59 6.39 13.40
CA GLN A 367 21.32 6.83 12.84
C GLN A 367 21.52 7.58 11.52
N CYS A 368 20.66 7.31 10.56
CA CYS A 368 20.64 7.95 9.24
C CYS A 368 19.20 8.14 8.76
N PHE A 369 19.02 9.02 7.79
CA PHE A 369 17.75 9.23 7.10
C PHE A 369 17.83 8.76 5.64
N VAL A 370 18.99 8.89 5.00
CA VAL A 370 19.23 8.48 3.61
C VAL A 370 20.61 7.87 3.42
N ASP A 371 20.77 7.10 2.35
CA ASP A 371 22.00 6.37 2.01
C ASP A 371 23.23 7.27 1.86
N PHE A 372 23.05 8.51 1.36
CA PHE A 372 24.16 9.45 1.16
C PHE A 372 24.87 9.85 2.46
N GLN A 373 24.22 9.70 3.62
CA GLN A 373 24.85 9.94 4.92
C GLN A 373 25.79 8.80 5.32
N CYS A 374 25.58 7.60 4.78
CA CYS A 374 26.34 6.40 5.13
C CYS A 374 27.73 6.37 4.47
N PRO A 375 28.69 5.64 5.07
CA PRO A 375 29.98 5.42 4.44
C PRO A 375 29.83 4.53 3.20
N ARG A 376 30.90 4.43 2.40
CA ARG A 376 30.91 3.64 1.16
C ARG A 376 30.50 2.18 1.42
N ASN A 377 29.72 1.62 0.50
CA ASN A 377 29.17 0.25 0.54
C ASN A 377 28.22 -0.02 1.72
N ALA A 378 27.64 1.03 2.31
CA ALA A 378 26.54 0.95 3.26
C ALA A 378 25.33 1.73 2.77
N GLN A 379 24.16 1.33 3.26
CA GLN A 379 22.86 1.95 3.01
C GLN A 379 22.14 2.20 4.33
N CYS A 380 21.21 3.14 4.32
CA CYS A 380 20.41 3.47 5.48
C CYS A 380 19.21 2.51 5.60
N ARG A 381 19.34 1.50 6.46
CA ARG A 381 18.30 0.49 6.70
C ARG A 381 17.75 0.63 8.11
N GLU A 382 16.42 0.73 8.23
CA GLU A 382 15.72 0.91 9.51
C GLU A 382 16.28 2.12 10.32
N GLY A 383 16.66 3.18 9.60
CA GLY A 383 17.23 4.38 10.19
C GLY A 383 18.65 4.21 10.72
N ARG A 384 19.39 3.15 10.35
CA ARG A 384 20.81 2.98 10.67
C ARG A 384 21.64 2.61 9.45
N CYS A 385 22.90 3.06 9.41
CA CYS A 385 23.79 2.69 8.33
C CYS A 385 24.27 1.25 8.50
N GLU A 386 23.84 0.39 7.58
CA GLU A 386 24.19 -1.03 7.53
C GLU A 386 24.92 -1.36 6.23
N CYS A 387 25.81 -2.35 6.26
CA CYS A 387 26.49 -2.78 5.05
C CYS A 387 25.51 -3.34 4.03
N ASN A 388 25.77 -3.04 2.76
CA ASN A 388 25.06 -3.67 1.67
C ASN A 388 25.28 -5.19 1.70
N CYS A 389 24.36 -5.94 1.10
CA CYS A 389 24.52 -7.38 0.90
C CYS A 389 25.91 -7.66 0.29
N HIS A 390 26.57 -8.73 0.75
CA HIS A 390 27.94 -9.13 0.38
C HIS A 390 29.09 -8.36 1.02
N PHE A 391 28.85 -7.26 1.75
CA PHE A 391 29.91 -6.55 2.48
C PHE A 391 29.87 -6.84 3.98
N LYS A 392 31.05 -6.95 4.60
CA LYS A 392 31.19 -7.12 6.05
C LYS A 392 31.59 -5.82 6.74
N PRO A 393 31.09 -5.55 7.95
CA PRO A 393 31.48 -4.37 8.71
C PRO A 393 32.95 -4.47 9.13
N SER A 394 33.73 -3.45 8.78
CA SER A 394 35.08 -3.18 9.30
C SER A 394 35.08 -1.83 10.02
N MET A 395 36.05 -1.58 10.89
CA MET A 395 36.05 -0.50 11.91
C MET A 395 35.65 0.90 11.41
N LYS A 396 35.80 1.20 10.12
CA LYS A 396 35.44 2.50 9.52
C LYS A 396 34.53 2.42 8.28
N ALA A 397 34.35 1.24 7.68
CA ALA A 397 33.63 1.08 6.41
C ALA A 397 33.22 -0.38 6.17
N CYS A 398 32.36 -0.59 5.18
CA CYS A 398 31.98 -1.91 4.71
C CYS A 398 33.00 -2.42 3.69
N VAL A 399 33.64 -3.54 4.01
CA VAL A 399 34.71 -4.14 3.19
C VAL A 399 34.20 -5.39 2.50
N ASN A 400 34.72 -5.65 1.30
CA ASN A 400 34.45 -6.88 0.59
C ASN A 400 35.22 -8.02 1.29
N PRO A 401 34.56 -9.07 1.79
CA PRO A 401 35.25 -10.23 2.38
C PRO A 401 36.15 -10.97 1.38
N ASP A 402 35.92 -10.84 0.08
CA ASP A 402 36.71 -11.47 -0.98
C ASP A 402 37.91 -10.61 -1.45
N ASP A 403 37.99 -9.34 -1.03
CA ASP A 403 39.16 -8.46 -1.20
C ASP A 403 39.46 -7.72 0.12
N PRO A 404 40.12 -8.39 1.08
CA PRO A 404 40.38 -7.85 2.41
C PRO A 404 41.38 -6.69 2.44
N LEU A 405 42.13 -6.47 1.34
CA LEU A 405 43.11 -5.38 1.23
C LEU A 405 42.57 -4.16 0.47
N ASN A 406 41.36 -4.23 -0.12
CA ASN A 406 40.74 -3.15 -0.87
C ASN A 406 41.65 -2.60 -1.98
N ILE A 407 42.35 -3.49 -2.69
CA ILE A 407 43.31 -3.14 -3.74
C ILE A 407 42.57 -2.53 -4.95
N ASP A 408 41.34 -3.02 -5.23
CA ASP A 408 40.49 -2.47 -6.29
C ASP A 408 40.01 -1.04 -6.01
N GLY A 409 39.90 -0.66 -4.74
CA GLY A 409 39.59 0.70 -4.33
C GLY A 409 40.76 1.67 -4.53
N PHE A 410 41.99 1.18 -4.44
CA PHE A 410 43.21 1.96 -4.63
C PHE A 410 43.51 2.18 -6.13
N LEU A 411 43.31 1.16 -6.96
CA LEU A 411 43.50 1.24 -8.41
C LEU A 411 42.48 2.15 -9.12
N LYS A 412 41.21 2.15 -8.67
CA LYS A 412 40.19 3.11 -9.17
C LYS A 412 40.44 4.56 -8.75
N GLY A 413 41.20 4.79 -7.68
CA GLY A 413 41.65 6.13 -7.29
C GLY A 413 42.76 6.66 -8.20
N PHE A 414 43.66 5.80 -8.66
CA PHE A 414 44.76 6.16 -9.56
C PHE A 414 44.31 6.40 -11.01
N GLN A 415 43.23 5.76 -11.48
CA GLN A 415 42.68 6.02 -12.83
C GLN A 415 42.08 7.42 -12.99
N ASN A 416 41.66 8.08 -11.89
CA ASN A 416 41.17 9.47 -11.93
C ASN A 416 42.28 10.53 -11.79
N ILE A 417 43.54 10.12 -11.64
CA ILE A 417 44.69 11.04 -11.52
C ILE A 417 45.54 11.04 -12.81
N PHE A 418 45.44 10.02 -13.66
CA PHE A 418 46.25 9.88 -14.88
C PHE A 418 45.48 9.78 -16.19
N ILE A 419 44.18 10.01 -16.19
CA ILE A 419 43.41 10.23 -17.42
C ILE A 419 42.71 11.59 -17.25
N GLY A 420 43.32 12.60 -17.87
CA GLY A 420 42.76 13.95 -17.97
C GLY A 420 41.56 14.03 -18.89
#